data_AF-A0A3A9SX18-F1
#
_entry.id   AF-A0A3A9SX18-F1
#
_cell.length_a   1.000
_cell.length_b   1.000
_cell.length_c   1.000
_cell.angle_alpha   90.00
_cell.angle_beta   90.00
_cell.angle_gamma   90.00
#
_symmetry.space_group_name_H-M   'P 1'
#
loop_
_entity.id
_entity.type
_entity.pdbx_description
1 polymer ?
#
loop_
_entity_poly.entity_id
_entity_poly.type
_entity_poly.pdbx_seq_one_letter_code
_entity_poly.pdbx_strand_id
1 'polypeptide(L)'
;MKSKSRSASSVGSASILLIFTVLCLISFATLTIVNSRADYNLSNDLAKRQLSYYEACHKGNAFVAAVSSGYDSEGDKEIHQESIPINDSQSLDITIMSNSSKKTFNSNNSCSIIQWQIVNHDDSEYDYTLPVAE
;
A
#
# COMPACT_ATOMS: atom_id res chain seq x y z
N MET A 1 -18.49 6.32 78.23
CA MET A 1 -17.82 5.50 77.18
C MET A 1 -18.18 6.06 75.81
N LYS A 2 -17.19 6.12 74.92
CA LYS A 2 -17.07 7.00 73.75
C LYS A 2 -18.12 6.71 72.65
N SER A 3 -18.88 7.71 72.21
CA SER A 3 -19.80 7.57 71.07
C SER A 3 -19.01 7.61 69.75
N LYS A 4 -19.16 6.55 68.95
CA LYS A 4 -18.48 6.39 67.67
C LYS A 4 -19.40 6.91 66.58
N SER A 5 -19.17 8.14 66.13
CA SER A 5 -19.83 8.71 64.95
C SER A 5 -19.49 7.84 63.74
N ARG A 6 -20.48 7.09 63.24
CA ARG A 6 -20.34 6.40 61.96
C ARG A 6 -20.41 7.47 60.89
N SER A 7 -19.29 7.64 60.21
CA SER A 7 -19.06 8.52 59.08
C SER A 7 -20.11 8.29 57.99
N ALA A 8 -21.13 9.14 57.98
CA ALA A 8 -22.10 9.29 56.89
C ALA A 8 -21.49 10.05 55.67
N SER A 9 -20.18 10.30 55.68
CA SER A 9 -19.44 11.08 54.68
C SER A 9 -18.90 10.24 53.51
N SER A 10 -19.13 8.92 53.47
CA SER A 10 -18.54 8.03 52.46
C SER A 10 -19.42 7.77 51.23
N VAL A 11 -20.74 7.99 51.32
CA VAL A 11 -21.66 7.65 50.21
C VAL A 11 -21.57 8.63 49.04
N GLY A 12 -21.36 9.93 49.33
CA GLY A 12 -21.18 10.96 48.30
C GLY A 12 -19.86 10.83 47.54
N SER A 13 -18.76 10.54 48.26
CA SER A 13 -17.42 10.38 47.68
C SER A 13 -17.33 9.14 46.78
N ALA A 14 -17.96 8.04 47.16
CA ALA A 14 -18.02 6.83 46.32
C ALA A 14 -18.79 7.09 45.02
N SER A 15 -19.87 7.88 45.06
CA SER A 15 -20.65 8.26 43.88
C SER A 15 -19.85 9.16 42.92
N ILE A 16 -19.08 10.13 43.43
CA ILE A 16 -18.24 11.00 42.60
C ILE A 16 -17.17 10.20 41.85
N LEU A 17 -16.56 9.21 42.52
CA LEU A 17 -15.55 8.35 41.91
C LEU A 17 -16.16 7.49 40.81
N LEU A 18 -17.37 6.97 41.01
CA LEU A 18 -18.10 6.20 40.00
C LEU A 18 -18.39 7.04 38.76
N ILE A 19 -18.87 8.28 38.94
CA ILE A 19 -19.14 9.17 37.82
C ILE A 19 -17.85 9.47 37.04
N PHE A 20 -16.75 9.74 37.75
CA PHE A 20 -15.46 10.00 37.13
C PHE A 20 -14.93 8.80 36.35
N THR A 21 -15.05 7.58 36.89
CA THR A 21 -14.63 6.37 36.16
C THR A 21 -15.48 6.17 34.91
N VAL A 22 -16.80 6.36 34.97
CA VAL A 22 -17.67 6.27 33.79
C VAL A 22 -17.28 7.30 32.73
N LEU A 23 -17.02 8.55 33.12
CA LEU A 23 -16.52 9.57 32.20
C LEU A 23 -15.18 9.18 31.56
N CYS A 24 -14.26 8.62 32.36
CA CYS A 24 -12.98 8.11 31.86
C CYS A 24 -13.17 6.95 30.87
N LEU A 25 -14.06 6.00 31.15
CA LEU A 25 -14.39 4.89 30.25
C LEU A 25 -14.98 5.41 28.93
N ILE A 26 -15.86 6.41 28.99
CA ILE A 26 -16.44 7.02 27.79
C ILE A 26 -15.35 7.68 26.95
N SER A 27 -14.48 8.49 27.55
CA SER A 27 -13.35 9.10 26.83
C SER A 27 -12.45 8.03 26.20
N PHE A 28 -12.05 7.02 26.96
CA PHE A 28 -11.23 5.93 26.45
C PHE A 28 -11.90 5.16 25.30
N ALA A 29 -13.20 4.88 25.40
CA ALA A 29 -13.96 4.23 24.35
C ALA A 29 -14.03 5.10 23.08
N THR A 30 -14.22 6.41 23.23
CA THR A 30 -14.21 7.33 22.07
C THR A 30 -12.86 7.36 21.37
N LEU A 31 -11.75 7.47 22.12
CA LEU A 31 -10.39 7.39 21.57
C LEU A 31 -10.14 6.05 20.86
N THR A 32 -10.64 4.94 21.43
CA THR A 32 -10.51 3.61 20.82
C THR A 32 -11.25 3.52 19.48
N ILE A 33 -12.45 4.10 19.37
CA ILE A 33 -13.24 4.09 18.13
C ILE A 33 -12.61 4.98 17.04
N VAL A 34 -12.11 6.16 17.40
CA VAL A 34 -11.47 7.03 16.40
C VAL A 34 -10.17 6.42 15.88
N ASN A 35 -9.37 5.83 16.77
CA ASN A 35 -8.14 5.15 16.37
C ASN A 35 -8.45 3.92 15.51
N SER A 36 -9.41 3.08 15.89
CA SER A 36 -9.76 1.89 15.10
C SER A 36 -10.31 2.23 13.72
N ARG A 37 -11.02 3.36 13.56
CA ARG A 37 -11.44 3.86 12.24
C ARG A 37 -10.26 4.35 11.41
N ALA A 38 -9.33 5.09 12.01
CA ALA A 38 -8.13 5.54 11.32
C ALA A 38 -7.28 4.34 10.85
N ASP A 39 -7.08 3.37 11.75
CA ASP A 39 -6.36 2.13 11.45
C ASP A 39 -7.08 1.31 10.37
N TYR A 40 -8.40 1.23 10.42
CA TYR A 40 -9.20 0.52 9.41
C TYR A 40 -9.06 1.17 8.03
N ASN A 41 -9.19 2.49 7.94
CA ASN A 41 -9.05 3.21 6.68
C ASN A 41 -7.65 3.02 6.09
N LEU A 42 -6.61 3.17 6.92
CA LEU A 42 -5.23 2.95 6.51
C LEU A 42 -5.02 1.52 6.00
N SER A 43 -5.49 0.52 6.75
CA SER A 43 -5.39 -0.90 6.36
C SER A 43 -6.11 -1.18 5.04
N ASN A 44 -7.27 -0.57 4.83
CA ASN A 44 -8.03 -0.71 3.59
C ASN A 44 -7.29 -0.09 2.39
N ASP A 45 -6.70 1.08 2.57
CA ASP A 45 -5.96 1.75 1.50
C ASP A 45 -4.65 1.01 1.16
N LEU A 46 -3.97 0.47 2.18
CA LEU A 46 -2.85 -0.45 1.99
C LEU A 46 -3.26 -1.72 1.22
N ALA A 47 -4.40 -2.32 1.57
CA ALA A 47 -4.90 -3.51 0.89
C ALA A 47 -5.22 -3.23 -0.59
N LYS A 48 -5.86 -2.10 -0.89
CA LYS A 48 -6.12 -1.66 -2.27
C LYS A 48 -4.83 -1.49 -3.05
N ARG A 49 -3.86 -0.76 -2.47
CA ARG A 49 -2.56 -0.52 -3.12
C ARG A 49 -1.81 -1.83 -3.41
N GLN A 50 -1.86 -2.77 -2.46
CA GLN A 50 -1.24 -4.09 -2.64
C GLN A 50 -1.93 -4.90 -3.73
N LEU A 51 -3.27 -4.85 -3.80
CA LEU A 51 -4.03 -5.52 -4.85
C LEU A 51 -3.66 -4.98 -6.23
N SER A 52 -3.70 -3.65 -6.42
CA SER A 52 -3.34 -3.02 -7.69
C SER A 52 -1.91 -3.34 -8.12
N TYR A 53 -0.96 -3.37 -7.17
CA TYR A 53 0.42 -3.75 -7.43
C TYR A 53 0.54 -5.18 -7.96
N TYR A 54 -0.10 -6.14 -7.29
CA TYR A 54 -0.04 -7.54 -7.73
C TYR A 54 -0.81 -7.78 -9.02
N GLU A 55 -1.90 -7.05 -9.26
CA GLU A 55 -2.63 -7.12 -10.52
C GLU A 55 -1.74 -6.66 -11.70
N ALA A 56 -1.01 -5.56 -11.53
CA ALA A 56 -0.05 -5.10 -12.54
C ALA A 56 1.07 -6.11 -12.76
N CYS A 57 1.63 -6.69 -11.69
CA CYS A 57 2.63 -7.74 -11.79
C CYS A 57 2.09 -9.01 -12.50
N HIS A 58 0.83 -9.36 -12.25
CA HIS A 58 0.18 -10.50 -12.89
C HIS A 58 0.04 -10.29 -14.40
N LYS A 59 -0.43 -9.10 -14.81
CA LYS A 59 -0.49 -8.70 -16.23
C LYS A 59 0.90 -8.70 -16.86
N GLY A 60 1.90 -8.18 -16.16
CA GLY A 60 3.29 -8.18 -16.62
C GLY A 60 3.88 -9.57 -16.81
N ASN A 61 3.58 -10.49 -15.90
CA ASN A 61 4.00 -11.89 -16.04
C ASN A 61 3.30 -12.56 -17.23
N ALA A 62 2.03 -12.24 -17.47
CA ALA A 62 1.31 -12.74 -18.64
C ALA A 62 1.94 -12.24 -19.94
N PHE A 63 2.38 -10.97 -20.00
CA PHE A 63 3.13 -10.42 -21.12
C PHE A 63 4.46 -11.13 -21.34
N VAL A 64 5.26 -11.31 -20.29
CA VAL A 64 6.53 -12.07 -20.38
C VAL A 64 6.29 -13.49 -20.90
N ALA A 65 5.24 -14.15 -20.41
CA ALA A 65 4.87 -15.49 -20.87
C ALA A 65 4.45 -15.49 -22.35
N ALA A 66 3.68 -14.50 -22.80
CA ALA A 66 3.27 -14.35 -24.21
C ALA A 66 4.48 -14.15 -25.15
N VAL A 67 5.42 -13.29 -24.77
CA VAL A 67 6.65 -13.04 -25.54
C VAL A 67 7.54 -14.30 -25.56
N SER A 68 7.71 -14.97 -24.42
CA SER A 68 8.54 -16.18 -24.33
C SER A 68 7.97 -17.37 -25.12
N SER A 69 6.64 -17.49 -25.19
CA SER A 69 5.95 -18.57 -25.92
C SER A 69 5.89 -18.32 -27.43
N GLY A 70 6.33 -17.15 -27.91
CA GLY A 70 6.37 -16.80 -29.33
C GLY A 70 5.01 -16.50 -29.95
N TYR A 71 3.94 -16.41 -29.13
CA TYR A 71 2.60 -16.01 -29.59
C TYR A 71 2.57 -14.53 -30.00
N ASP A 72 3.45 -13.70 -29.42
CA ASP A 72 3.62 -12.30 -29.77
C ASP A 72 4.64 -12.16 -30.92
N SER A 73 4.23 -12.53 -32.13
CA SER A 73 5.03 -12.41 -33.37
C SER A 73 4.59 -11.21 -34.21
N GLU A 74 4.37 -10.04 -33.62
CA GLU A 74 4.27 -8.78 -34.39
C GLU A 74 5.66 -8.17 -34.64
N GLY A 75 6.37 -8.81 -35.56
CA GLY A 75 7.58 -8.28 -36.21
C GLY A 75 8.90 -8.64 -35.53
N ASP A 76 9.98 -8.63 -36.31
CA ASP A 76 11.39 -8.82 -35.93
C ASP A 76 11.91 -7.75 -34.94
N LYS A 77 11.16 -7.45 -33.88
CA LYS A 77 11.62 -6.56 -32.81
C LYS A 77 12.35 -7.41 -31.79
N GLU A 78 13.67 -7.23 -31.72
CA GLU A 78 14.52 -7.85 -30.71
C GLU A 78 14.14 -7.39 -29.28
N ILE A 79 13.42 -6.26 -29.15
CA ILE A 79 13.03 -5.65 -27.88
C ILE A 79 11.52 -5.37 -27.84
N HIS A 80 10.84 -5.89 -26.81
CA HIS A 80 9.41 -5.68 -26.51
C HIS A 80 9.29 -4.86 -25.22
N GLN A 81 8.47 -3.81 -25.24
CA GLN A 81 8.27 -2.89 -24.11
C GLN A 81 6.78 -2.78 -23.80
N GLU A 82 6.43 -2.88 -22.53
CA GLU A 82 5.07 -2.64 -22.03
C GLU A 82 5.13 -1.85 -20.72
N SER A 83 4.20 -0.91 -20.55
CA SER A 83 4.02 -0.16 -19.31
C SER A 83 2.61 -0.40 -18.80
N ILE A 84 2.50 -0.94 -17.59
CA ILE A 84 1.24 -1.35 -16.97
C ILE A 84 0.94 -0.40 -15.81
N PRO A 85 -0.14 0.40 -15.85
CA PRO A 85 -0.45 1.31 -14.76
C PRO A 85 -0.85 0.54 -13.49
N ILE A 86 -0.24 0.89 -12.36
CA ILE A 86 -0.58 0.39 -11.02
C ILE A 86 -1.58 1.34 -10.35
N ASN A 87 -1.37 2.65 -10.49
CA ASN A 87 -2.24 3.72 -10.00
C ASN A 87 -2.00 4.99 -10.82
N ASP A 88 -2.63 6.10 -10.42
CA ASP A 88 -2.57 7.37 -11.15
C ASP A 88 -1.15 7.97 -11.26
N SER A 89 -0.21 7.58 -10.38
CA SER A 89 1.17 8.05 -10.40
C SER A 89 2.20 6.97 -10.66
N GLN A 90 1.85 5.68 -10.70
CA GLN A 90 2.83 4.60 -10.79
C GLN A 90 2.51 3.61 -11.91
N SER A 91 3.53 3.22 -12.67
CA SER A 91 3.47 2.16 -13.66
C SER A 91 4.53 1.09 -13.41
N LEU A 92 4.24 -0.14 -13.80
CA LEU A 92 5.21 -1.22 -13.92
C LEU A 92 5.72 -1.26 -15.36
N ASP A 93 6.98 -0.90 -15.55
CA ASP A 93 7.62 -0.88 -16.86
C ASP A 93 8.43 -2.16 -17.07
N ILE A 94 8.11 -2.86 -18.14
CA ILE A 94 8.67 -4.16 -18.48
C ILE A 94 9.31 -4.05 -19.85
N THR A 95 10.58 -4.46 -19.93
CA THR A 95 11.28 -4.56 -21.20
C THR A 95 11.93 -5.92 -21.33
N ILE A 96 11.71 -6.52 -22.48
CA ILE A 96 12.08 -7.89 -22.77
C ILE A 96 12.88 -7.90 -24.06
N MET A 97 14.03 -8.55 -24.02
CA MET A 97 14.87 -8.79 -25.18
C MET A 97 14.74 -10.26 -25.61
N SER A 98 14.29 -10.48 -26.84
CA SER A 98 14.15 -11.82 -27.42
C SER A 98 15.35 -12.11 -28.31
N ASN A 99 16.24 -13.00 -27.88
CA ASN A 99 17.35 -13.45 -28.71
C ASN A 99 16.90 -14.64 -29.56
N SER A 100 16.39 -14.35 -30.77
CA SER A 100 16.05 -15.40 -31.73
C SER A 100 17.30 -15.88 -32.47
N SER A 101 18.04 -16.79 -31.86
CA SER A 101 19.09 -17.54 -32.56
C SER A 101 18.45 -18.48 -33.58
N LYS A 102 18.31 -18.01 -34.83
CA LYS A 102 17.94 -18.74 -36.05
C LYS A 102 16.90 -19.86 -35.85
N LYS A 103 15.63 -19.53 -36.15
CA LYS A 103 14.47 -20.42 -36.36
C LYS A 103 14.88 -21.84 -36.78
N THR A 104 15.19 -22.67 -35.81
CA THR A 104 15.36 -24.11 -35.94
C THR A 104 14.20 -24.69 -35.16
N PHE A 105 13.59 -25.77 -35.66
CA PHE A 105 12.41 -26.42 -35.09
C PHE A 105 12.59 -26.91 -33.62
N ASN A 106 13.75 -26.66 -33.02
CA ASN A 106 14.14 -26.97 -31.64
C ASN A 106 15.00 -25.84 -31.01
N SER A 107 14.90 -24.59 -31.48
CA SER A 107 15.58 -23.47 -30.82
C SER A 107 14.77 -23.06 -29.58
N ASN A 108 15.36 -23.20 -28.40
CA ASN A 108 14.85 -22.55 -27.20
C ASN A 108 14.92 -21.04 -27.44
N ASN A 109 13.77 -20.39 -27.60
CA ASN A 109 13.71 -18.93 -27.66
C ASN A 109 14.19 -18.41 -26.30
N SER A 110 15.45 -17.97 -26.22
CA SER A 110 16.00 -17.40 -25.00
C SER A 110 15.53 -15.95 -24.91
N CYS A 111 14.54 -15.74 -24.06
CA CYS A 111 13.97 -14.45 -23.74
C CYS A 111 14.61 -13.96 -22.44
N SER A 112 15.24 -12.79 -22.44
CA SER A 112 15.81 -12.17 -21.25
C SER A 112 15.06 -10.90 -20.89
N ILE A 113 14.58 -10.82 -19.66
CA ILE A 113 13.98 -9.59 -19.10
C ILE A 113 15.13 -8.63 -18.80
N ILE A 114 15.11 -7.45 -19.43
CA ILE A 114 16.14 -6.42 -19.22
C ILE A 114 15.68 -5.33 -18.24
N GLN A 115 14.36 -5.17 -18.09
CA GLN A 115 13.78 -4.18 -17.18
C GLN A 115 12.51 -4.72 -16.53
N TRP A 116 12.45 -4.61 -15.21
CA TRP A 116 11.27 -4.85 -14.39
C TRP A 116 11.29 -3.86 -13.23
N GLN A 117 10.69 -2.69 -13.41
CA GLN A 117 10.75 -1.63 -12.41
C GLN A 117 9.44 -0.86 -12.29
N ILE A 118 9.18 -0.38 -11.07
CA ILE A 118 8.07 0.52 -10.80
C ILE A 118 8.57 1.94 -11.04
N VAL A 119 7.97 2.64 -12.01
CA VAL A 119 8.27 4.03 -12.32
C VAL A 119 7.18 4.90 -11.70
N ASN A 120 7.61 5.95 -11.00
CA ASN A 120 6.72 6.96 -10.46
C ASN A 120 6.71 8.18 -11.40
N HIS A 121 5.53 8.60 -11.81
CA HIS A 121 5.23 9.71 -12.72
C HIS A 121 4.72 10.93 -11.96
N ASP A 122 4.86 10.97 -10.62
CA ASP A 122 4.57 12.17 -9.84
C ASP A 122 5.42 13.34 -10.37
N ASP A 123 4.77 14.31 -11.03
CA ASP A 123 5.25 15.66 -11.27
C ASP A 123 5.37 16.39 -9.93
N SER A 124 6.27 15.92 -9.06
CA SER A 124 6.61 16.64 -7.84
C SER A 124 7.46 17.85 -8.23
N GLU A 125 6.79 18.97 -8.49
CA GLU A 125 7.43 20.28 -8.56
C GLU A 125 8.07 20.51 -7.18
N TYR A 126 9.38 20.29 -7.10
CA TYR A 126 10.13 20.45 -5.85
C TYR A 126 9.99 21.90 -5.40
N ASP A 127 9.37 22.10 -4.23
CA ASP A 127 9.27 23.41 -3.61
C ASP A 127 10.66 23.83 -3.12
N TYR A 128 11.34 24.66 -3.91
CA TYR A 128 12.64 25.24 -3.58
C TYR A 128 12.52 26.51 -2.71
N THR A 129 11.32 26.88 -2.25
CA THR A 129 11.14 28.07 -1.39
C THR A 129 11.46 27.74 0.06
N LEU A 130 12.75 27.65 0.37
CA LEU A 130 13.21 27.68 1.76
C LEU A 130 12.88 29.06 2.36
N PRO A 131 12.16 29.15 3.49
CA PRO A 131 12.01 30.41 4.20
C PRO A 131 13.38 30.80 4.78
N VAL A 132 14.05 31.76 4.13
CA VAL A 132 15.22 32.42 4.71
C VAL A 132 14.71 33.29 5.86
N ALA A 133 15.14 32.98 7.07
CA ALA A 133 15.00 33.91 8.18
C ALA A 133 15.96 35.08 7.94
N GLU A 134 15.40 36.26 7.63
CA GLU A 134 16.11 37.55 7.71
C GLU A 134 16.38 37.93 9.17
#